data_AF-A0A4Q2YPA3-F1
#
_entry.id   AF-A0A4Q2YPA3-F1
#
_cell.length_a   1.000
_cell.length_b   1.000
_cell.length_c   1.000
_cell.angle_alpha   90.00
_cell.angle_beta   90.00
_cell.angle_gamma   90.00
#
_symmetry.space_group_name_H-M   'P 1'
#
loop_
_entity.id
_entity.type
_entity.pdbx_description
1 polymer ?
#
loop_
_entity_poly.entity_id
_entity_poly.type
_entity_poly.pdbx_seq_one_letter_code
_entity_poly.pdbx_strand_id
1 'polypeptide(L)'
;IQTAFPPPPPPPPPTPEWLKSLFDAIGSFFQWSAPAAKPLMWIAVAALALFLLYHFVPAFARWVDNLPFRRKAGDDGAEDGAGLAAAGAARALLAEADALAAEGRFAEAVHLLLYRSVEDIEGRRPGLVKPAMTSRDLAEARDLPAVAQGAFSRIARAVEISLFGGRSIDAAAWQTCRSAYAELTVPKNWARA
;
A
#
# COMPACT_ATOMS: atom_id res chain seq x y z
N ILE A 1 -2.85 41.74 76.97
CA ILE A 1 -3.42 40.95 75.86
C ILE A 1 -3.69 41.93 74.73
N GLN A 2 -2.84 41.94 73.69
CA GLN A 2 -3.08 42.73 72.47
C GLN A 2 -3.97 41.90 71.55
N THR A 3 -5.21 42.33 71.34
CA THR A 3 -6.14 41.73 70.37
C THR A 3 -6.31 42.68 69.19
N ALA A 4 -5.29 42.78 68.35
CA ALA A 4 -5.41 43.45 67.06
C ALA A 4 -5.56 42.37 65.98
N PHE A 5 -6.71 42.37 65.29
CA PHE A 5 -6.95 41.53 64.12
C PHE A 5 -5.92 41.88 63.03
N PRO A 6 -5.29 40.89 62.37
CA PRO A 6 -4.46 41.19 61.22
C PRO A 6 -5.33 41.81 60.11
N PRO A 7 -4.87 42.86 59.42
CA PRO A 7 -5.62 43.46 58.33
C PRO A 7 -5.89 42.42 57.23
N PRO A 8 -7.04 42.50 56.53
CA PRO A 8 -7.36 41.57 55.46
C PRO A 8 -6.26 41.61 54.39
N PRO A 9 -5.91 40.44 53.79
CA PRO A 9 -4.88 40.39 52.76
C PRO A 9 -5.25 41.33 51.61
N PRO A 10 -4.29 42.05 51.02
CA PRO A 10 -4.55 42.95 49.91
C PRO A 10 -5.20 42.17 48.74
N PRO A 11 -6.14 42.79 48.00
CA PRO A 11 -6.73 42.14 46.83
C PRO A 11 -5.61 41.73 45.86
N PRO A 12 -5.76 40.58 45.18
CA PRO A 12 -4.75 40.12 44.23
C PRO A 12 -4.49 41.22 43.19
N PRO A 13 -3.22 41.43 42.78
CA PRO A 13 -2.89 42.47 41.82
C PRO A 13 -3.74 42.28 40.56
N PRO A 14 -4.27 43.38 39.97
CA PRO A 14 -5.08 43.28 38.77
C PRO A 14 -4.26 42.55 37.70
N THR A 15 -4.86 41.53 37.09
CA THR A 15 -4.19 40.80 36.01
C THR A 15 -3.74 41.80 34.95
N PRO A 16 -2.48 41.72 34.47
CA PRO A 16 -1.93 42.69 33.54
C PRO A 16 -2.82 42.86 32.31
N GLU A 17 -3.02 44.09 31.86
CA GLU A 17 -3.90 44.41 30.72
C GLU A 17 -3.45 43.75 29.41
N TRP A 18 -2.15 43.54 29.22
CA TRP A 18 -1.62 42.78 28.08
C TRP A 18 -2.00 41.30 28.14
N LEU A 19 -2.13 40.74 29.35
CA LEU A 19 -2.49 39.33 29.57
C LEU A 19 -3.98 39.13 29.30
N LYS A 20 -4.83 40.05 29.77
CA LYS A 20 -6.26 40.05 29.46
C LYS A 20 -6.51 40.17 27.96
N SER A 21 -5.86 41.11 27.28
CA SER A 21 -6.00 41.31 25.83
C SER A 21 -5.44 40.13 25.01
N LEU A 22 -4.39 39.46 25.48
CA LEU A 22 -3.90 38.22 24.88
C LEU A 22 -4.90 37.07 25.03
N PHE A 23 -5.46 36.86 26.22
CA PHE A 23 -6.47 35.81 26.44
C PHE A 23 -7.78 36.10 25.70
N ASP A 24 -8.21 37.36 25.61
CA ASP A 24 -9.36 37.75 24.80
C ASP A 24 -9.10 37.58 23.29
N ALA A 25 -7.89 37.87 22.80
CA ALA A 25 -7.52 37.63 21.41
C ALA A 25 -7.47 36.12 21.08
N ILE A 26 -6.93 35.29 21.98
CA ILE A 26 -6.90 33.83 21.82
C ILE A 26 -8.32 33.24 21.92
N GLY A 27 -9.12 33.73 22.86
CA GLY A 27 -10.50 33.30 23.08
C GLY A 27 -11.42 33.69 21.91
N SER A 28 -11.30 34.90 21.39
CA SER A 28 -12.04 35.35 20.20
C SER A 28 -11.62 34.62 18.94
N PHE A 29 -10.33 34.29 18.77
CA PHE A 29 -9.85 33.43 17.69
C PHE A 29 -10.43 32.01 17.78
N PHE A 30 -10.47 31.43 18.99
CA PHE A 30 -11.08 30.11 19.21
C PHE A 30 -12.59 30.12 19.01
N GLN A 31 -13.31 31.14 19.48
CA GLN A 31 -14.75 31.32 19.25
C GLN A 31 -15.07 31.58 17.79
N TRP A 32 -14.20 32.29 17.05
CA TRP A 32 -14.30 32.45 15.60
C TRP A 32 -14.02 31.14 14.86
N SER A 33 -13.14 30.29 15.39
CA SER A 33 -12.87 28.94 14.85
C SER A 33 -13.93 27.90 15.25
N ALA A 34 -14.72 28.13 16.29
CA ALA A 34 -15.69 27.18 16.83
C ALA A 34 -16.81 26.75 15.85
N PRO A 35 -17.32 27.61 14.94
CA PRO A 35 -18.24 27.20 13.88
C PRO A 35 -17.53 26.40 12.77
N ALA A 36 -16.23 26.60 12.56
CA ALA A 36 -15.42 25.93 11.55
C ALA A 36 -14.76 24.63 12.05
N ALA A 37 -14.65 24.43 13.36
CA ALA A 37 -14.10 23.21 13.96
C ALA A 37 -14.98 21.98 13.68
N LYS A 38 -16.31 22.16 13.63
CA LYS A 38 -17.24 21.07 13.26
C LYS A 38 -17.03 20.58 11.82
N PRO A 39 -17.06 21.41 10.77
CA PRO A 39 -16.77 20.94 9.42
C PRO A 39 -15.32 20.47 9.27
N LEU A 40 -14.35 21.09 9.94
CA LEU A 40 -12.95 20.64 9.89
C LEU A 40 -12.77 19.23 10.50
N MET A 41 -13.47 18.94 11.60
CA MET A 41 -13.51 17.59 12.18
C MET A 41 -14.17 16.60 11.22
N TRP A 42 -15.29 16.95 10.59
CA TRP A 42 -15.92 16.09 9.57
C TRP A 42 -15.04 15.90 8.33
N ILE A 43 -14.28 16.91 7.90
CA ILE A 43 -13.30 16.80 6.83
C ILE A 43 -12.16 15.87 7.26
N ALA A 44 -11.65 15.99 8.48
CA ALA A 44 -10.62 15.11 9.01
C ALA A 44 -11.11 13.66 9.12
N VAL A 45 -12.35 13.45 9.59
CA VAL A 45 -13.00 12.13 9.65
C VAL A 45 -13.23 11.58 8.25
N ALA A 46 -13.70 12.40 7.31
CA ALA A 46 -13.89 11.99 5.91
C ALA A 46 -12.55 11.65 5.25
N ALA A 47 -11.51 12.45 5.47
CA ALA A 47 -10.17 12.20 4.96
C ALA A 47 -9.57 10.91 5.57
N LEU A 48 -9.76 10.69 6.87
CA LEU A 48 -9.33 9.46 7.54
C LEU A 48 -10.10 8.25 7.03
N ALA A 49 -11.42 8.36 6.85
CA ALA A 49 -12.24 7.32 6.26
C ALA A 49 -11.83 7.02 4.81
N LEU A 50 -11.53 8.04 4.01
CA LEU A 50 -11.03 7.91 2.64
C LEU A 50 -9.66 7.24 2.60
N PHE A 51 -8.77 7.61 3.53
CA PHE A 51 -7.45 7.01 3.69
C PHE A 51 -7.55 5.53 4.06
N LEU A 52 -8.41 5.19 5.02
CA LEU A 52 -8.68 3.80 5.38
C LEU A 52 -9.29 3.04 4.21
N LEU A 53 -10.27 3.63 3.50
CA LEU A 53 -10.87 3.02 2.32
C LEU A 53 -9.84 2.78 1.21
N TYR A 54 -8.90 3.73 1.02
CA TYR A 54 -7.80 3.60 0.07
C TYR A 54 -6.87 2.43 0.43
N HIS A 55 -6.54 2.26 1.71
CA HIS A 55 -5.61 1.21 2.13
C HIS A 55 -6.26 -0.18 2.20
N PHE A 56 -7.52 -0.26 2.63
CA PHE A 56 -8.20 -1.54 2.87
C PHE A 56 -9.08 -2.02 1.70
N VAL A 57 -9.44 -1.14 0.76
CA VAL A 57 -10.30 -1.50 -0.39
C VAL A 57 -9.56 -1.29 -1.71
N PRO A 58 -8.96 -2.35 -2.31
CA PRO A 58 -8.15 -2.24 -3.53
C PRO A 58 -8.96 -1.82 -4.77
N ALA A 59 -10.29 -1.98 -4.75
CA ALA A 59 -11.17 -1.42 -5.79
C ALA A 59 -11.27 0.12 -5.71
N PHE A 60 -11.23 0.68 -4.50
CA PHE A 60 -11.30 2.12 -4.27
C PHE A 60 -9.96 2.80 -4.62
N ALA A 61 -8.83 2.19 -4.25
CA ALA A 61 -7.51 2.67 -4.64
C ALA A 61 -7.36 2.79 -6.17
N ARG A 62 -7.73 1.73 -6.91
CA ARG A 62 -7.70 1.74 -8.39
C ARG A 62 -8.61 2.80 -9.00
N TRP A 63 -9.78 3.06 -8.42
CA TRP A 63 -10.69 4.10 -8.90
C TRP A 63 -10.11 5.52 -8.68
N VAL A 64 -9.49 5.77 -7.52
CA VAL A 64 -8.83 7.04 -7.22
C VAL A 64 -7.62 7.28 -8.14
N ASP A 65 -6.82 6.24 -8.40
CA ASP A 65 -5.64 6.35 -9.26
C ASP A 65 -6.00 6.56 -10.74
N ASN A 66 -7.21 6.17 -11.17
CA ASN A 66 -7.68 6.34 -12.53
C ASN A 66 -8.31 7.74 -12.80
N LEU A 67 -8.35 8.64 -11.80
CA LEU A 67 -8.86 10.00 -11.96
C LEU A 67 -8.00 10.83 -12.94
N PRO A 68 -8.64 11.54 -13.91
CA PRO A 68 -7.94 12.21 -15.02
C PRO A 68 -6.97 13.31 -14.58
N PHE A 69 -7.10 13.83 -13.36
CA PHE A 69 -6.20 14.85 -12.81
C PHE A 69 -4.77 14.35 -12.53
N ARG A 70 -4.57 13.05 -12.26
CA ARG A 70 -3.21 12.48 -12.06
C ARG A 70 -2.55 11.99 -13.35
N ARG A 71 -3.33 11.83 -14.44
CA ARG A 71 -2.86 11.24 -15.70
C ARG A 71 -2.16 12.24 -16.63
N LYS A 72 -2.36 13.55 -16.43
CA LYS A 72 -1.86 14.60 -17.34
C LYS A 72 -0.37 14.95 -17.16
N ALA A 73 0.36 14.28 -16.27
CA ALA A 73 1.75 14.62 -15.95
C ALA A 73 2.81 13.66 -16.53
N GLY A 74 2.45 12.63 -17.31
CA GLY A 74 3.43 11.60 -17.65
C GLY A 74 3.19 10.82 -18.94
N ASP A 75 2.74 11.48 -20.00
CA ASP A 75 2.50 10.81 -21.29
C ASP A 75 3.22 11.52 -22.44
N ASP A 76 4.55 11.43 -22.46
CA ASP A 76 5.39 11.69 -23.64
C ASP A 76 6.75 10.97 -23.45
N GLY A 77 6.84 9.68 -23.81
CA GLY A 77 8.09 8.89 -23.80
C GLY A 77 8.04 7.48 -23.18
N ALA A 78 6.87 6.84 -23.16
CA ALA A 78 6.54 5.75 -22.23
C ALA A 78 6.97 4.31 -22.62
N GLU A 79 7.81 4.08 -23.64
CA GLU A 79 8.21 2.70 -23.99
C GLU A 79 9.48 2.24 -23.26
N ASP A 80 10.52 3.08 -23.13
CA ASP A 80 11.76 2.70 -22.44
C ASP A 80 11.73 2.99 -20.93
N GLY A 81 11.01 4.03 -20.51
CA GLY A 81 10.83 4.37 -19.09
C GLY A 81 9.93 3.38 -18.34
N ALA A 82 8.91 2.83 -19.01
CA ALA A 82 8.00 1.84 -18.42
C ALA A 82 8.73 0.53 -18.09
N GLY A 83 9.69 0.11 -18.92
CA GLY A 83 10.52 -1.08 -18.66
C GLY A 83 11.43 -0.93 -17.44
N LEU A 84 12.05 0.24 -17.28
CA LEU A 84 12.92 0.56 -16.13
C LEU A 84 12.11 0.72 -14.82
N ALA A 85 10.96 1.39 -14.86
CA ALA A 85 10.06 1.52 -13.72
C ALA A 85 9.46 0.17 -13.31
N ALA A 86 9.03 -0.67 -14.27
CA ALA A 86 8.56 -2.02 -14.00
C ALA A 86 9.67 -2.92 -13.43
N ALA A 87 10.90 -2.80 -13.93
CA ALA A 87 12.05 -3.52 -13.39
C ALA A 87 12.49 -3.02 -12.00
N GLY A 88 12.28 -1.73 -11.68
CA GLY A 88 12.48 -1.16 -10.36
C GLY A 88 11.42 -1.63 -9.36
N ALA A 89 10.15 -1.61 -9.77
CA ALA A 89 9.04 -2.14 -8.99
C ALA A 89 9.23 -3.64 -8.71
N ALA A 90 9.54 -4.45 -9.72
CA ALA A 90 9.80 -5.88 -9.56
C ALA A 90 10.93 -6.17 -8.55
N ARG A 91 11.98 -5.34 -8.52
CA ARG A 91 13.08 -5.47 -7.53
C ARG A 91 12.66 -5.08 -6.12
N ALA A 92 11.91 -3.98 -5.95
CA ALA A 92 11.41 -3.57 -4.64
C ALA A 92 10.41 -4.59 -4.07
N LEU A 93 9.62 -5.22 -4.93
CA LEU A 93 8.63 -6.23 -4.55
C LEU A 93 9.27 -7.59 -4.25
N LEU A 94 10.36 -7.94 -4.93
CA LEU A 94 11.15 -9.12 -4.59
C LEU A 94 11.75 -9.00 -3.18
N ALA A 95 12.09 -7.78 -2.75
CA ALA A 95 12.65 -7.52 -1.42
C ALA A 95 11.65 -7.85 -0.29
N GLU A 96 10.35 -7.65 -0.50
CA GLU A 96 9.31 -7.98 0.48
C GLU A 96 9.16 -9.51 0.64
N ALA A 97 9.16 -10.23 -0.48
CA ALA A 97 9.15 -11.70 -0.44
C ALA A 97 10.45 -12.27 0.14
N ASP A 98 11.60 -11.67 -0.16
CA ASP A 98 12.90 -12.03 0.42
C ASP A 98 12.93 -11.75 1.95
N ALA A 99 12.28 -10.70 2.44
CA ALA A 99 12.17 -10.41 3.87
C ALA A 99 11.33 -11.47 4.62
N LEU A 100 10.18 -11.86 4.06
CA LEU A 100 9.36 -12.95 4.61
C LEU A 100 10.15 -14.27 4.66
N ALA A 101 10.92 -14.56 3.60
CA ALA A 101 11.77 -15.75 3.57
C ALA A 101 12.91 -15.69 4.61
N ALA A 102 13.48 -14.51 4.88
CA ALA A 102 14.50 -14.31 5.92
C ALA A 102 13.95 -14.57 7.34
N GLU A 103 12.66 -14.32 7.56
CA GLU A 103 11.93 -14.67 8.78
C GLU A 103 11.56 -16.17 8.87
N GLY A 104 11.91 -16.97 7.87
CA GLY A 104 11.53 -18.38 7.77
C GLY A 104 10.09 -18.62 7.30
N ARG A 105 9.37 -17.57 6.88
CA ARG A 105 7.97 -17.60 6.45
C ARG A 105 7.86 -17.92 4.96
N PHE A 106 8.39 -19.07 4.55
CA PHE A 106 8.51 -19.44 3.14
C PHE A 106 7.16 -19.61 2.42
N ALA A 107 6.15 -20.13 3.11
CA ALA A 107 4.82 -20.30 2.53
C ALA A 107 4.22 -18.94 2.13
N GLU A 108 4.33 -17.94 3.00
CA GLU A 108 3.84 -16.59 2.78
C GLU A 108 4.63 -15.88 1.68
N ALA A 109 5.95 -16.06 1.66
CA ALA A 109 6.82 -15.55 0.60
C ALA A 109 6.42 -16.09 -0.79
N VAL A 110 6.17 -17.39 -0.92
CA VAL A 110 5.74 -17.99 -2.19
C VAL A 110 4.30 -17.56 -2.56
N HIS A 111 3.40 -17.45 -1.60
CA HIS A 111 2.05 -16.92 -1.84
C HIS A 111 2.09 -15.48 -2.39
N LEU A 112 2.96 -14.64 -1.84
CA LEU A 112 3.18 -13.29 -2.34
C LEU A 112 3.72 -13.30 -3.78
N LEU A 113 4.69 -14.17 -4.09
CA LEU A 113 5.18 -14.34 -5.47
C LEU A 113 4.08 -14.79 -6.44
N LEU A 114 3.18 -15.68 -6.03
CA LEU A 114 2.07 -16.12 -6.87
C LEU A 114 1.14 -14.96 -7.20
N TYR A 115 0.67 -14.24 -6.17
CA TYR A 115 -0.22 -13.08 -6.35
C TYR A 115 0.41 -12.04 -7.28
N ARG A 116 1.69 -11.73 -7.05
CA ARG A 116 2.42 -10.76 -7.85
C ARG A 116 2.64 -11.21 -9.29
N SER A 117 2.89 -12.50 -9.49
CA SER A 117 3.01 -13.06 -10.85
C SER A 117 1.73 -12.86 -11.66
N VAL A 118 0.55 -12.99 -11.02
CA VAL A 118 -0.74 -12.71 -11.67
C VAL A 118 -0.85 -11.24 -12.07
N GLU A 119 -0.46 -10.31 -11.19
CA GLU A 119 -0.46 -8.87 -11.50
C GLU A 119 0.47 -8.53 -12.66
N ASP A 120 1.68 -9.11 -12.70
CA ASP A 120 2.64 -8.88 -13.78
C ASP A 120 2.15 -9.48 -15.12
N ILE A 121 1.43 -10.61 -15.09
CA ILE A 121 0.79 -11.19 -16.27
C ILE A 121 -0.33 -10.28 -16.77
N GLU A 122 -1.23 -9.81 -15.91
CA GLU A 122 -2.33 -8.92 -16.30
C GLU A 122 -1.82 -7.56 -16.81
N GLY A 123 -0.76 -7.02 -16.20
CA GLY A 123 -0.14 -5.78 -16.67
C GLY A 123 0.49 -5.89 -18.05
N ARG A 124 1.06 -7.05 -18.40
CA ARG A 124 1.71 -7.29 -19.71
C ARG A 124 0.75 -7.79 -20.79
N ARG A 125 -0.31 -8.50 -20.39
CA ARG A 125 -1.36 -9.04 -21.26
C ARG A 125 -2.73 -8.76 -20.66
N PRO A 126 -3.22 -7.52 -20.77
CA PRO A 126 -4.52 -7.13 -20.21
C PRO A 126 -5.65 -7.99 -20.77
N GLY A 127 -6.56 -8.43 -19.89
CA GLY A 127 -7.71 -9.27 -20.26
C GLY A 127 -7.41 -10.77 -20.35
N LEU A 128 -6.16 -11.19 -20.10
CA LEU A 128 -5.82 -12.59 -19.99
C LEU A 128 -6.27 -13.17 -18.64
N VAL A 129 -6.17 -12.40 -17.56
CA VAL A 129 -6.65 -12.82 -16.23
C VAL A 129 -8.13 -12.46 -16.08
N LYS A 130 -8.97 -13.47 -15.92
CA LYS A 130 -10.43 -13.29 -15.73
C LYS A 130 -10.81 -13.47 -14.26
N PRO A 131 -11.86 -12.77 -13.75
CA PRO A 131 -12.27 -12.85 -12.33
C PRO A 131 -12.59 -14.25 -11.79
N ALA A 132 -12.92 -15.22 -12.66
CA ALA A 132 -13.22 -16.60 -12.27
C ALA A 132 -12.11 -17.61 -12.64
N MET A 133 -10.95 -17.12 -13.08
CA MET A 133 -9.85 -17.95 -13.54
C MET A 133 -9.00 -18.44 -12.37
N THR A 134 -8.72 -19.74 -12.33
CA THR A 134 -7.83 -20.31 -11.29
C THR A 134 -6.36 -20.15 -11.67
N SER A 135 -5.46 -20.28 -10.68
CA SER A 135 -4.02 -20.33 -10.92
C SER A 135 -3.62 -21.43 -11.89
N ARG A 136 -4.34 -22.57 -11.87
CA ARG A 136 -4.10 -23.68 -12.78
C ARG A 136 -4.52 -23.35 -14.21
N ASP A 137 -5.70 -22.75 -14.37
CA ASP A 137 -6.18 -22.32 -15.68
C ASP A 137 -5.23 -21.28 -16.30
N LEU A 138 -4.72 -20.35 -15.49
CA LEU A 138 -3.78 -19.33 -15.95
C LEU A 138 -2.41 -19.93 -16.30
N ALA A 139 -1.98 -20.97 -15.58
CA ALA A 139 -0.76 -21.71 -15.90
C ALA A 139 -0.86 -22.51 -17.20
N GLU A 140 -2.06 -22.84 -17.66
CA GLU A 140 -2.31 -23.56 -18.91
C GLU A 140 -2.67 -22.62 -20.08
N ALA A 141 -2.75 -21.31 -19.84
CA ALA A 141 -3.15 -20.34 -20.84
C ALA A 141 -2.14 -20.22 -21.99
N ARG A 142 -2.59 -20.49 -23.22
CA ARG A 142 -1.77 -20.53 -24.44
C ARG A 142 -1.31 -19.17 -24.94
N ASP A 143 -1.91 -18.10 -24.44
CA ASP A 143 -1.56 -16.73 -24.82
C ASP A 143 -0.30 -16.22 -24.09
N LEU A 144 0.25 -17.00 -23.16
CA LEU A 144 1.55 -16.73 -22.54
C LEU A 144 2.71 -17.35 -23.36
N PRO A 145 3.86 -16.65 -23.45
CA PRO A 145 5.11 -17.26 -23.91
C PRO A 145 5.48 -18.48 -23.06
N ALA A 146 6.01 -19.54 -23.69
CA ALA A 146 6.30 -20.82 -23.03
C ALA A 146 7.19 -20.70 -21.79
N VAL A 147 8.16 -19.76 -21.79
CA VAL A 147 9.04 -19.50 -20.65
C VAL A 147 8.28 -18.88 -19.48
N ALA A 148 7.45 -17.87 -19.75
CA ALA A 148 6.61 -17.22 -18.74
C ALA A 148 5.56 -18.19 -18.17
N GLN A 149 4.94 -18.99 -19.05
CA GLN A 149 3.99 -20.02 -18.66
C GLN A 149 4.63 -21.07 -17.74
N GLY A 150 5.80 -21.60 -18.13
CA GLY A 150 6.53 -22.59 -17.33
C GLY A 150 6.99 -22.05 -15.98
N ALA A 151 7.46 -20.80 -15.94
CA ALA A 151 7.83 -20.11 -14.70
C ALA A 151 6.64 -19.96 -13.75
N PHE A 152 5.51 -19.44 -14.24
CA PHE A 152 4.29 -19.27 -13.44
C PHE A 152 3.74 -20.61 -12.94
N SER A 153 3.74 -21.65 -13.80
CA SER A 153 3.28 -22.99 -13.45
C SER A 153 4.05 -23.59 -12.27
N ARG A 154 5.38 -23.38 -12.21
CA ARG A 154 6.19 -23.86 -11.07
C ARG A 154 5.81 -23.19 -9.75
N ILE A 155 5.56 -21.88 -9.76
CA ILE A 155 5.14 -21.12 -8.57
C ILE A 155 3.74 -21.57 -8.13
N ALA A 156 2.78 -21.62 -9.06
CA ALA A 156 1.41 -22.05 -8.79
C ALA A 156 1.37 -23.47 -8.20
N ARG A 157 2.13 -24.41 -8.77
CA ARG A 157 2.20 -25.79 -8.28
C ARG A 157 2.77 -25.89 -6.87
N ALA A 158 3.80 -25.10 -6.54
CA ALA A 158 4.37 -25.09 -5.19
C ALA A 158 3.35 -24.63 -4.15
N VAL A 159 2.60 -23.56 -4.46
CA VAL A 159 1.50 -23.07 -3.61
C VAL A 159 0.40 -24.11 -3.48
N GLU A 160 -0.06 -24.72 -4.57
CA GLU A 160 -1.13 -25.73 -4.53
C GLU A 160 -0.74 -26.94 -3.69
N ILE A 161 0.50 -27.43 -3.83
CA ILE A 161 1.01 -28.53 -3.02
C ILE A 161 1.06 -28.15 -1.54
N SER A 162 1.40 -26.90 -1.22
CA SER A 162 1.42 -26.43 0.17
C SER A 162 0.02 -26.27 0.74
N LEU A 163 -0.87 -25.61 0.00
CA LEU A 163 -2.23 -25.26 0.43
C LEU A 163 -3.13 -26.49 0.54
N PHE A 164 -3.04 -27.41 -0.42
CA PHE A 164 -3.91 -28.59 -0.49
C PHE A 164 -3.22 -29.89 -0.08
N GLY A 165 -1.91 -29.99 -0.30
CA GLY A 165 -1.14 -31.19 -0.01
C GLY A 165 -0.52 -31.23 1.39
N GLY A 166 -0.73 -30.19 2.22
CA GLY A 166 -0.25 -30.14 3.60
C GLY A 166 1.27 -30.17 3.78
N ARG A 167 2.04 -29.99 2.70
CA ARG A 167 3.50 -29.94 2.75
C ARG A 167 3.96 -28.51 2.97
N SER A 168 4.69 -28.26 4.04
CA SER A 168 5.33 -26.97 4.27
C SER A 168 6.33 -26.65 3.16
N ILE A 169 6.35 -25.40 2.71
CA ILE A 169 7.40 -24.90 1.80
C ILE A 169 8.69 -24.76 2.60
N ASP A 170 9.75 -25.40 2.13
CA ASP A 170 11.10 -25.28 2.67
C ASP A 170 11.93 -24.24 1.90
N ALA A 171 13.15 -23.97 2.38
CA ALA A 171 14.05 -23.01 1.75
C ALA A 171 14.41 -23.39 0.29
N ALA A 172 14.46 -24.69 -0.04
CA ALA A 172 14.78 -25.16 -1.39
C ALA A 172 13.62 -24.89 -2.37
N ALA A 173 12.38 -25.18 -1.93
CA ALA A 173 11.17 -24.86 -2.68
C ALA A 173 11.01 -23.35 -2.85
N TRP A 174 11.27 -22.56 -1.79
CA TRP A 174 11.32 -21.10 -1.88
C TRP A 174 12.30 -20.62 -2.95
N GLN A 175 13.55 -21.10 -2.94
CA GLN A 175 14.57 -20.68 -3.90
C GLN A 175 14.17 -21.03 -5.35
N THR A 176 13.51 -22.17 -5.54
CA THR A 176 12.97 -22.60 -6.85
C THR A 176 11.85 -21.67 -7.33
N CYS A 177 10.94 -21.26 -6.44
CA CYS A 177 9.89 -20.30 -6.76
C CYS A 177 10.48 -18.91 -7.07
N ARG A 178 11.47 -18.48 -6.30
CA ARG A 178 12.17 -17.21 -6.49
C ARG A 178 12.88 -17.15 -7.85
N SER A 179 13.58 -18.21 -8.24
CA SER A 179 14.23 -18.26 -9.55
C SER A 179 13.21 -18.27 -10.69
N ALA A 180 12.09 -18.99 -10.53
CA ALA A 180 11.00 -18.96 -11.49
C ALA A 180 10.40 -17.56 -11.64
N TYR A 181 10.22 -16.81 -10.55
CA TYR A 181 9.73 -15.43 -10.62
C TYR A 181 10.74 -14.50 -11.30
N ALA A 182 12.04 -14.69 -11.06
CA ALA A 182 13.07 -13.95 -11.78
C ALA A 182 12.99 -14.21 -13.30
N GLU A 183 12.80 -15.47 -13.73
CA GLU A 183 12.57 -15.82 -15.14
C GLU A 183 11.31 -15.16 -15.71
N LEU A 184 10.22 -15.14 -14.94
CA LEU A 184 8.96 -14.50 -15.33
C LEU A 184 9.14 -12.99 -15.51
N THR A 185 10.02 -12.32 -14.77
CA THR A 185 10.13 -10.86 -14.82
C THR A 185 11.04 -10.34 -15.93
N VAL A 186 11.89 -11.18 -16.54
CA VAL A 186 12.80 -10.79 -17.63
C VAL A 186 12.01 -10.35 -18.87
N PRO A 187 12.15 -9.09 -19.35
CA PRO A 187 11.42 -8.61 -20.53
C PRO A 187 11.65 -9.44 -21.80
N LYS A 188 12.88 -9.96 -21.98
CA LYS A 188 13.25 -10.83 -23.12
C LYS A 188 12.44 -12.14 -23.16
N ASN A 189 12.03 -12.66 -22.01
CA ASN A 189 11.22 -13.88 -21.93
C ASN A 189 9.75 -13.63 -22.34
N TRP A 190 9.39 -12.37 -22.59
CA TRP A 190 8.09 -11.93 -23.06
C TRP A 190 8.10 -11.44 -24.51
N ALA A 191 9.28 -11.32 -25.12
CA ALA A 191 9.41 -11.03 -26.54
C ALA A 191 9.00 -12.28 -27.35
N ARG A 192 8.11 -12.07 -28.32
CA ARG A 192 7.41 -13.04 -29.18
C ARG A 192 8.12 -14.40 -29.37
N ALA A 193 7.39 -15.48 -29.07
CA ALA A 193 7.50 -16.74 -29.82
C ALA A 193 6.70 -16.62 -31.13
#